data_AF-A0A8T5KT23-F1
#
_entry.id   AF-A0A8T5KT23-F1
#
_cell.length_a   1.000
_cell.length_b   1.000
_cell.length_c   1.000
_cell.angle_alpha   90.00
_cell.angle_beta   90.00
_cell.angle_gamma   90.00
#
_symmetry.space_group_name_H-M   'P 1'
#
loop_
_entity.id
_entity.type
_entity.pdbx_description
1 polymer ?
#
loop_
_entity_poly.entity_id
_entity_poly.type
_entity_poly.pdbx_seq_one_letter_code
_entity_poly.pdbx_strand_id
1 'polypeptide(L)' 'MIDIAIVGYGNVGRGVHKAIQQNNDMNLVGIVSRNPQRVFDEGVSDVPLYPQQGVL' A
#
# COMPACT_ATOMS: atom_id res chain seq x y z
N MET A 1 0.18 -2.22 17.97
CA MET A 1 -0.03 -1.69 16.61
C MET A 1 1.11 -2.20 15.75
N ILE A 2 0.81 -2.72 14.56
CA ILE A 2 1.75 -3.32 13.62
C ILE A 2 1.76 -2.46 12.36
N ASP A 3 2.91 -1.88 12.03
CA ASP A 3 3.08 -1.08 10.82
C ASP A 3 3.39 -1.98 9.62
N ILE A 4 2.67 -1.78 8.52
CA ILE A 4 2.74 -2.60 7.32
C ILE A 4 3.00 -1.70 6.12
N ALA A 5 3.92 -2.13 5.25
CA ALA A 5 4.12 -1.56 3.93
C ALA A 5 3.73 -2.58 2.85
N ILE A 6 3.06 -2.13 1.79
CA ILE A 6 2.71 -2.98 0.64
C ILE A 6 3.70 -2.72 -0.49
N VAL A 7 4.46 -3.73 -0.90
CA VAL A 7 5.30 -3.69 -2.10
C VAL A 7 4.57 -4.37 -3.26
N GLY A 8 3.99 -3.56 -4.14
CA GLY A 8 3.18 -4.00 -5.27
C GLY A 8 1.68 -3.92 -5.00
N TYR A 9 0.99 -3.02 -5.71
CA TYR A 9 -0.45 -2.77 -5.55
C TYR A 9 -1.31 -3.49 -6.62
N GLY A 10 -1.11 -4.81 -6.71
CA GLY A 10 -1.88 -5.70 -7.59
C GLY A 10 -3.15 -6.22 -6.91
N ASN A 11 -3.69 -7.35 -7.41
CA ASN A 11 -4.89 -7.96 -6.84
C ASN A 11 -4.68 -8.34 -5.36
N VAL A 12 -3.52 -8.93 -5.05
CA VAL A 12 -3.14 -9.27 -3.68
C VAL A 12 -2.94 -8.03 -2.83
N GLY A 13 -2.21 -7.02 -3.31
CA GLY A 13 -1.99 -5.76 -2.58
C GLY A 13 -3.31 -5.05 -2.21
N ARG A 14 -4.28 -4.99 -3.12
CA ARG A 14 -5.64 -4.49 -2.83
C ARG A 14 -6.36 -5.32 -1.77
N GLY A 15 -6.22 -6.64 -1.81
CA GLY A 15 -6.78 -7.54 -0.78
C GLY A 15 -6.14 -7.29 0.59
N VAL A 16 -4.82 -7.14 0.63
CA VAL A 16 -4.07 -6.82 1.86
C VAL A 16 -4.50 -5.46 2.41
N HIS A 17 -4.62 -4.42 1.58
CA HIS A 17 -5.08 -3.10 2.02
C HIS A 17 -6.47 -3.19 2.69
N LYS A 18 -7.42 -3.92 2.08
CA LYS A 18 -8.74 -4.15 2.69
C LYS A 18 -8.66 -4.89 4.01
N ALA A 19 -7.77 -5.88 4.13
CA ALA A 19 -7.58 -6.61 5.37
C ALA A 19 -7.01 -5.70 6.47
N ILE A 20 -6.05 -4.83 6.15
CA ILE A 20 -5.49 -3.87 7.11
C ILE A 20 -6.59 -2.94 7.65
N GLN A 21 -7.45 -2.40 6.77
CA GLN A 21 -8.56 -1.53 7.18
C GLN A 21 -9.60 -2.18 8.11
N GLN A 22 -9.66 -3.52 8.15
CA GLN A 22 -10.57 -4.28 9.01
C GLN A 22 -9.96 -4.61 10.38
N ASN A 23 -8.66 -4.38 10.58
CA ASN A 23 -7.92 -4.76 11.78
C ASN A 23 -7.38 -3.53 12.49
N ASN A 24 -7.95 -3.20 13.65
CA ASN A 24 -7.61 -1.99 14.42
C ASN A 24 -6.18 -1.98 14.98
N ASP A 25 -5.51 -3.13 15.02
CA ASP A 25 -4.11 -3.25 15.46
C ASP A 25 -3.11 -3.12 14.31
N MET A 26 -3.57 -2.99 13.07
CA MET A 26 -2.73 -2.83 11.87
C MET A 26 -2.80 -1.41 11.35
N ASN A 27 -1.65 -0.92 10.85
CA ASN A 27 -1.52 0.41 10.31
C ASN A 27 -0.75 0.36 8.97
N LEU A 28 -1.37 0.84 7.89
CA LEU A 28 -0.70 0.95 6.60
C LEU A 28 0.16 2.21 6.59
N VAL A 29 1.48 2.05 6.45
CA VAL A 29 2.43 3.18 6.50
C VAL A 29 2.98 3.59 5.13
N GLY A 30 2.68 2.81 4.09
CA GLY A 30 3.03 3.19 2.74
C GLY A 30 2.86 2.07 1.71
N ILE A 31 2.86 2.46 0.45
CA ILE A 31 2.77 1.55 -0.69
C ILE A 31 3.93 1.85 -1.66
N VAL A 32 4.69 0.83 -2.01
CA VAL A 32 5.69 0.87 -3.07
C VAL A 32 5.07 0.29 -4.34
N SER A 33 5.11 1.02 -5.45
CA SER A 33 4.53 0.58 -6.72
C SER A 33 5.38 0.99 -7.92
N ARG A 34 5.38 0.19 -8.98
CA ARG A 34 5.94 0.57 -10.29
C ARG A 34 5.16 1.72 -10.94
N ASN A 35 3.90 1.89 -10.57
CA ASN A 35 3.05 2.99 -11.01
C ASN A 35 2.31 3.56 -9.78
N PRO A 36 2.95 4.46 -9.00
CA PRO A 36 2.32 5.10 -7.84
C PRO A 36 1.12 5.96 -8.22
N GLN A 37 1.17 6.65 -9.37
CA GLN A 37 0.06 7.49 -9.85
C GLN A 37 -1.23 6.67 -10.01
N ARG A 38 -1.14 5.48 -10.60
CA ARG A 38 -2.29 4.56 -10.69
C ARG A 38 -2.86 4.22 -9.32
N VAL A 39 -2.02 4.03 -8.30
CA VAL A 39 -2.48 3.71 -6.93
C VAL A 39 -3.24 4.89 -6.32
N PHE A 40 -2.73 6.11 -6.57
CA PHE A 40 -3.42 7.34 -6.19
C PHE A 40 -4.78 7.48 -6.91
N ASP A 41 -4.81 7.23 -8.22
CA ASP A 41 -6.03 7.28 -9.04
C ASP A 41 -7.06 6.21 -8.62
N GLU A 42 -6.61 5.08 -8.05
CA GLU A 42 -7.45 4.05 -7.41
C GLU A 42 -8.00 4.49 -6.02
N GLY A 43 -7.72 5.73 -5.59
CA GLY A 43 -8.30 6.35 -4.40
C GLY A 43 -7.46 6.26 -3.14
N VAL A 44 -6.22 5.77 -3.21
CA VAL A 44 -5.32 5.69 -2.04
C VAL A 44 -4.55 7.00 -1.90
N SER A 45 -4.92 7.80 -0.92
CA SER A 45 -4.31 9.13 -0.66
C SER A 45 -3.96 9.37 0.81
N ASP A 46 -4.30 8.42 1.68
CA ASP A 46 -4.09 8.46 3.13
C ASP A 46 -2.70 8.00 3.56
N VAL A 47 -1.93 7.39 2.65
CA VAL A 47 -0.58 6.88 2.92
C VAL A 47 0.42 7.30 1.85
N PRO A 48 1.70 7.46 2.20
CA PRO A 48 2.75 7.74 1.23
C PRO A 48 2.85 6.67 0.12
N LEU A 49 2.97 7.13 -1.12
CA LEU A 49 3.17 6.28 -2.30
C LEU A 49 4.58 6.46 -2.82
N TYR A 50 5.34 5.37 -2.87
CA TYR A 50 6.74 5.36 -3.30
C TYR A 50 6.88 4.68 -4.66
N PRO A 51 7.67 5.25 -5.60
CA PRO A 51 8.07 4.53 -6.79
C PRO A 51 8.93 3.32 -6.40
N GLN A 52 8.75 2.19 -7.08
CA GLN A 52 9.62 1.03 -6.92
C GLN A 52 10.99 1.35 -7.52
N GLN A 53 11.89 1.88 -6.69
CA GLN A 53 13.30 2.04 -7.00
C GLN A 53 14.04 0.87 -6.35
N GLY A 54 14.70 0.05 -7.17
CA GLY A 54 15.61 -1.04 -6.77
C GLY A 54 15.47 -1.53 -5.33
N VAL A 55 14.38 -2.24 -5.02
CA VAL A 55 14.38 -3.17 -3.89
C VAL A 55 15.26 -4.32 -4.37
N LEU A 56 16.44 -4.49 -3.77
CA LEU A 56 17.45 -5.49 -4.16
C LEU A 56 16.84 -6.86 -4.47
#